data_AF-A0A166U8B3-F1
#
_entry.id   AF-A0A166U8B3-F1
#
_cell.length_a   1.000
_cell.length_b   1.000
_cell.length_c   1.000
_cell.angle_alpha   90.00
_cell.angle_beta   90.00
_cell.angle_gamma   90.00
#
_symmetry.space_group_name_H-M   'P 1'
#
loop_
_entity.id
_entity.type
_entity.pdbx_description
1 polymer ?
#
loop_
_entity_poly.entity_id
_entity_poly.type
_entity_poly.pdbx_seq_one_letter_code
_entity_poly.pdbx_strand_id
1 'polypeptide(L)'
;MIKKLILINSLLFVLVLGVHLSKSAFNGVLMSLPEQARYEYVNFILRGDKLLHLKVVTLELLLERKYDADIQILFTLCDRTSKTIGEPIPQLAVKVIHQNYNDKLLELLDFYKHDELSSQIIKRQIERLQLN
;
A
#
# COMPACT_ATOMS: atom_id res chain seq x y z
N MET A 1 29.22 -2.87 -6.80
CA MET A 1 28.90 -3.03 -5.35
C MET A 1 28.62 -1.71 -4.64
N ILE A 2 29.41 -0.66 -4.84
CA ILE A 2 29.24 0.66 -4.18
C ILE A 2 27.84 1.28 -4.39
N LYS A 3 27.29 1.21 -5.60
CA LYS A 3 25.92 1.72 -5.89
C LYS A 3 24.82 1.04 -5.06
N LYS A 4 24.93 -0.27 -4.81
CA LYS A 4 23.98 -1.01 -3.96
C LYS A 4 24.09 -0.58 -2.50
N LEU A 5 25.32 -0.36 -2.01
CA LEU A 5 25.55 0.04 -0.63
C LEU A 5 25.02 1.47 -0.35
N ILE A 6 25.18 2.38 -1.30
CA ILE A 6 24.63 3.74 -1.22
C ILE A 6 23.10 3.69 -1.25
N LEU A 7 22.50 2.92 -2.16
CA LEU A 7 21.05 2.76 -2.23
C LEU A 7 20.47 2.22 -0.90
N ILE A 8 21.12 1.20 -0.31
CA ILE A 8 20.71 0.60 0.96
C ILE A 8 20.83 1.61 2.11
N ASN A 9 21.92 2.37 2.19
CA ASN A 9 22.12 3.37 3.24
C ASN A 9 21.17 4.57 3.09
N SER A 10 20.87 4.99 1.85
CA SER A 10 19.85 6.01 1.58
C SER A 10 18.45 5.51 1.94
N LEU A 11 18.14 4.23 1.64
CA LEU A 11 16.89 3.60 2.07
C LEU A 11 16.77 3.59 3.60
N LEU A 12 17.84 3.20 4.31
CA LEU A 12 17.90 3.15 5.77
C LEU A 12 17.78 4.54 6.41
N PHE A 13 18.38 5.56 5.80
CA PHE A 13 18.29 6.94 6.25
C PHE A 13 16.88 7.52 6.07
N VAL A 14 16.23 7.24 4.94
CA VAL A 14 14.83 7.62 4.70
C VAL A 14 13.89 6.85 5.64
N LEU A 15 14.22 5.60 5.97
CA LEU A 15 13.51 4.74 6.94
C LEU A 15 13.48 5.33 8.36
N VAL A 16 14.65 5.76 8.87
CA VAL A 16 14.77 6.30 10.24
C VAL A 16 14.07 7.66 10.36
N LEU A 17 14.07 8.48 9.30
CA LEU A 17 13.33 9.74 9.29
C LEU A 17 11.84 9.52 9.09
N GLY A 18 11.43 8.63 8.17
CA GLY A 18 10.05 8.43 7.75
C GLY A 18 9.05 8.17 8.88
N VAL A 19 9.46 7.46 9.93
CA VAL A 19 8.62 7.16 11.11
C VAL A 19 8.29 8.44 11.93
N HIS A 20 9.09 9.50 11.80
CA HIS A 20 8.92 10.78 12.51
C HIS A 20 8.61 11.96 11.58
N LEU A 21 8.50 11.75 10.27
CA LEU A 21 8.17 12.81 9.33
C LEU A 21 6.67 13.13 9.36
N SER A 22 6.34 14.41 9.23
CA SER A 22 4.98 14.82 8.90
C SER A 22 4.56 14.21 7.55
N LYS A 23 3.26 13.97 7.35
CA LYS A 23 2.71 13.47 6.08
C LYS A 23 3.23 14.24 4.85
N SER A 24 3.32 15.56 4.95
CA SER A 24 3.84 16.42 3.88
C SER A 24 5.31 16.14 3.56
N ALA A 25 6.16 16.03 4.60
CA ALA A 25 7.58 15.76 4.41
C ALA A 25 7.83 14.34 3.87
N PHE A 26 7.07 13.35 4.36
CA PHE A 26 7.11 11.98 3.82
C PHE A 26 6.74 11.94 2.33
N ASN A 27 5.64 12.61 1.95
CA ASN A 27 5.21 12.68 0.56
C ASN A 27 6.24 13.38 -0.32
N GLY A 28 6.84 14.48 0.15
CA GLY A 28 7.92 15.17 -0.56
C GLY A 28 9.13 14.28 -0.82
N VAL A 29 9.55 13.50 0.18
CA VAL A 29 10.65 12.53 0.03
C VAL A 29 10.30 11.48 -1.04
N LEU A 30 9.13 10.83 -0.94
CA LEU A 30 8.68 9.85 -1.94
C LEU A 30 8.66 10.42 -3.36
N MET A 31 8.20 11.65 -3.53
CA MET A 31 8.13 12.32 -4.84
C MET A 31 9.51 12.61 -5.43
N SER A 32 10.52 12.84 -4.59
CA SER A 32 11.90 13.09 -5.03
C SER A 32 12.69 11.84 -5.41
N LEU A 33 12.20 10.65 -5.03
CA LEU A 33 12.87 9.39 -5.35
C LEU A 33 12.68 9.05 -6.84
N PRO A 34 13.72 8.50 -7.50
CA PRO A 34 13.57 7.87 -8.80
C PRO A 34 12.51 6.77 -8.76
N GLU A 35 11.85 6.51 -9.88
CA GLU A 35 10.71 5.59 -9.98
C GLU A 35 10.98 4.21 -9.38
N GLN A 36 12.10 3.57 -9.76
CA GLN A 36 12.47 2.26 -9.23
C GLN A 36 12.68 2.30 -7.70
N ALA A 37 13.37 3.31 -7.18
CA ALA A 37 13.60 3.43 -5.74
C ALA A 37 12.30 3.74 -4.97
N ARG A 38 11.41 4.53 -5.57
CA ARG A 38 10.08 4.81 -5.03
C ARG A 38 9.23 3.54 -4.97
N TYR A 39 9.22 2.74 -6.03
CA TYR A 39 8.53 1.45 -6.06
C TYR A 39 9.04 0.50 -4.96
N GLU A 40 10.36 0.33 -4.86
CA GLU A 40 10.97 -0.51 -3.82
C GLU A 40 10.61 -0.03 -2.41
N TYR A 41 10.65 1.29 -2.18
CA TYR A 41 10.35 1.87 -0.87
C TYR A 41 8.86 1.80 -0.50
N VAL A 42 7.95 2.04 -1.46
CA VAL A 42 6.51 1.83 -1.28
C VAL A 42 6.22 0.39 -0.87
N ASN A 43 6.75 -0.59 -1.62
CA ASN A 43 6.53 -2.00 -1.33
C ASN A 43 7.14 -2.44 0.00
N PHE A 44 8.29 -1.88 0.36
CA PHE A 44 8.90 -2.09 1.67
C PHE A 44 7.97 -1.63 2.81
N ILE A 45 7.39 -0.42 2.72
CA ILE A 45 6.45 0.10 3.72
C ILE A 45 5.21 -0.78 3.82
N LEU A 46 4.61 -1.11 2.67
CA LEU A 46 3.37 -1.90 2.60
C LEU A 46 3.54 -3.32 3.17
N ARG A 47 4.74 -3.92 3.05
CA ARG A 47 5.06 -5.22 3.66
C ARG A 47 5.31 -5.15 5.17
N GLY A 48 5.83 -4.04 5.69
CA GLY A 48 6.31 -3.98 7.08
C GLY A 48 5.19 -3.99 8.14
N ASP A 49 5.17 -4.97 9.04
CA ASP A 49 4.10 -5.12 10.04
C ASP A 49 4.01 -3.98 11.08
N LYS A 50 5.12 -3.29 11.33
CA LYS A 50 5.22 -2.25 12.38
C LYS A 50 4.91 -0.84 11.88
N LEU A 51 4.66 -0.68 10.58
CA LEU A 51 4.59 0.63 9.91
C LEU A 51 3.16 1.05 9.58
N LEU A 52 2.17 0.74 10.45
CA LEU A 52 0.73 0.90 10.17
C LEU A 52 0.36 2.30 9.68
N HIS A 53 0.74 3.34 10.43
CA HIS A 53 0.53 4.73 10.04
C HIS A 53 1.15 5.05 8.66
N LEU A 54 2.36 4.56 8.38
CA LEU A 54 3.00 4.78 7.08
C LEU A 54 2.32 4.00 5.96
N LYS A 55 1.73 2.82 6.23
CA LYS A 55 0.91 2.11 5.25
C LYS A 55 -0.30 2.93 4.86
N VAL A 56 -1.02 3.50 5.84
CA VAL A 56 -2.17 4.38 5.58
C VAL A 56 -1.76 5.54 4.70
N VAL A 57 -0.73 6.30 5.10
CA VAL A 57 -0.24 7.45 4.32
C VAL A 57 0.21 7.03 2.92
N THR A 58 0.88 5.88 2.80
CA THR A 58 1.32 5.35 1.50
C THR A 58 0.14 5.00 0.62
N LEU A 59 -0.87 4.28 1.13
CA LEU A 59 -2.07 3.92 0.38
C LEU A 59 -2.86 5.15 -0.07
N GLU A 60 -2.99 6.16 0.79
CA GLU A 60 -3.58 7.46 0.41
C GLU A 60 -2.81 8.12 -0.73
N LEU A 61 -1.48 8.11 -0.68
CA LEU A 61 -0.66 8.66 -1.75
C LEU A 61 -0.81 7.87 -3.06
N LEU A 62 -0.97 6.55 -3.00
CA LEU A 62 -1.25 5.73 -4.19
C LEU A 62 -2.58 6.13 -4.85
N LEU A 63 -3.61 6.47 -4.08
CA LEU A 63 -4.88 6.98 -4.61
C LEU A 63 -4.73 8.33 -5.30
N GLU A 64 -3.88 9.22 -4.78
CA GLU A 64 -3.68 10.56 -5.33
C GLU A 64 -2.77 10.56 -6.58
N ARG A 65 -1.71 9.76 -6.56
CA ARG A 65 -0.60 9.86 -7.53
C ARG A 65 -0.47 8.70 -8.49
N LYS A 66 -1.24 7.62 -8.30
CA LYS A 66 -1.21 6.40 -9.14
C LYS A 66 0.20 5.82 -9.29
N TYR A 67 0.98 5.81 -8.21
CA TYR A 67 2.28 5.11 -8.25
C TYR A 67 2.07 3.59 -8.29
N ASP A 68 3.05 2.91 -8.89
CA ASP A 68 3.06 1.46 -8.93
C ASP A 68 3.39 0.87 -7.56
N ALA A 69 2.70 -0.23 -7.25
CA ALA A 69 2.94 -1.08 -6.10
C ALA A 69 2.77 -2.54 -6.55
N ASP A 70 3.45 -3.45 -5.86
CA ASP A 70 3.29 -4.88 -6.09
C ASP A 70 1.88 -5.31 -5.67
N ILE A 71 1.11 -5.77 -6.66
CA ILE A 71 -0.30 -6.14 -6.51
C ILE A 71 -0.52 -7.24 -5.47
N GLN A 72 0.44 -8.17 -5.31
CA GLN A 72 0.30 -9.25 -4.34
C GLN A 72 0.37 -8.71 -2.91
N ILE A 73 1.17 -7.66 -2.67
CA ILE A 73 1.17 -6.97 -1.37
C ILE A 73 -0.18 -6.31 -1.14
N LEU A 74 -0.73 -5.62 -2.14
CA LEU A 74 -2.04 -4.97 -2.01
C LEU A 74 -3.14 -5.99 -1.70
N PHE A 75 -3.11 -7.18 -2.31
CA PHE A 75 -4.05 -8.26 -1.99
C PHE A 75 -3.95 -8.67 -0.53
N THR A 76 -2.75 -8.89 0.00
CA THR A 76 -2.57 -9.27 1.42
C THR A 76 -3.06 -8.19 2.39
N LEU A 77 -3.03 -6.92 2.00
CA LEU A 77 -3.51 -5.82 2.83
C LEU A 77 -5.04 -5.74 2.90
N CYS A 78 -5.77 -6.40 1.99
CA CYS A 78 -7.23 -6.49 2.04
C CYS A 78 -7.75 -7.44 3.13
N ASP A 79 -6.88 -8.19 3.81
CA ASP A 79 -7.27 -9.15 4.83
C ASP A 79 -7.91 -8.45 6.04
N ARG A 80 -9.11 -8.92 6.42
CA ARG A 80 -9.87 -8.43 7.58
C ARG A 80 -9.14 -8.60 8.92
N THR A 81 -8.18 -9.51 8.99
CA THR A 81 -7.41 -9.82 10.20
C THR A 81 -6.20 -8.90 10.38
N SER A 82 -5.94 -7.99 9.42
CA SER A 82 -4.98 -6.92 9.61
C SER A 82 -5.44 -6.09 10.82
N LYS A 83 -4.82 -6.32 11.99
CA LYS A 83 -5.17 -5.70 13.26
C LYS A 83 -4.73 -4.24 13.27
N THR A 84 -5.46 -3.39 12.57
CA THR A 84 -5.36 -1.94 12.72
C THR A 84 -6.53 -1.46 13.56
N ILE A 85 -6.26 -1.18 14.84
CA ILE A 85 -7.23 -0.48 15.70
C ILE A 85 -7.38 0.93 15.12
N GLY A 86 -8.51 1.21 14.47
CA GLY A 86 -8.89 2.55 14.02
C GLY A 86 -8.37 3.01 12.64
N GLU A 87 -7.53 2.23 11.94
CA GLU A 87 -6.97 2.62 10.63
C GLU A 87 -7.51 1.74 9.48
N PRO A 88 -8.06 2.33 8.40
CA PRO A 88 -8.83 1.60 7.37
C PRO A 88 -7.93 0.97 6.28
N ILE A 89 -6.88 0.24 6.67
CA ILE A 89 -5.92 -0.36 5.70
C ILE A 89 -6.63 -1.28 4.69
N PRO A 90 -7.47 -2.26 5.10
CA PRO A 90 -8.16 -3.11 4.13
C PRO A 90 -9.04 -2.34 3.14
N GLN A 91 -9.77 -1.34 3.63
CA GLN A 91 -10.63 -0.50 2.80
C GLN A 91 -9.83 0.36 1.83
N LEU A 92 -8.71 0.94 2.29
CA LEU A 92 -7.81 1.73 1.45
C LEU A 92 -7.15 0.86 0.38
N ALA A 93 -6.71 -0.35 0.73
CA ALA A 93 -6.11 -1.28 -0.22
C ALA A 93 -7.11 -1.68 -1.33
N VAL A 94 -8.35 -2.04 -0.97
CA VAL A 94 -9.41 -2.31 -1.95
C VAL A 94 -9.68 -1.10 -2.83
N LYS A 95 -9.70 0.11 -2.27
CA LYS A 95 -9.89 1.35 -3.03
C LYS A 95 -8.73 1.61 -4.01
N VAL A 96 -7.49 1.38 -3.60
CA VAL A 96 -6.30 1.50 -4.46
C VAL A 96 -6.39 0.52 -5.62
N ILE A 97 -6.72 -0.75 -5.34
CA ILE A 97 -6.89 -1.77 -6.38
C ILE A 97 -8.01 -1.38 -7.34
N HIS A 98 -9.18 -0.98 -6.83
CA HIS A 98 -10.32 -0.57 -7.66
C HIS A 98 -9.96 0.61 -8.59
N GLN A 99 -9.25 1.62 -8.08
CA GLN A 99 -8.95 2.84 -8.84
C GLN A 99 -7.77 2.70 -9.81
N ASN A 100 -6.72 1.96 -9.42
CA ASN A 100 -5.45 1.92 -10.14
C ASN A 100 -5.17 0.58 -10.83
N TYR A 101 -5.82 -0.51 -10.39
CA TYR A 101 -5.62 -1.88 -10.85
C TYR A 101 -6.96 -2.59 -11.06
N ASN A 102 -7.91 -1.90 -11.71
CA ASN A 102 -9.28 -2.40 -11.87
C ASN A 102 -9.33 -3.77 -12.60
N ASP A 103 -8.41 -4.00 -13.54
CA ASP A 103 -8.21 -5.27 -14.23
C ASP A 103 -7.83 -6.43 -13.30
N LYS A 104 -7.40 -6.12 -12.06
CA LYS A 104 -6.99 -7.08 -11.03
C LYS A 104 -8.08 -7.43 -10.01
N LEU A 105 -9.28 -6.85 -10.12
CA LEU A 105 -10.36 -7.12 -9.15
C LEU A 105 -10.83 -8.59 -9.17
N LEU A 106 -10.91 -9.22 -10.34
CA LEU A 106 -11.27 -10.64 -10.42
C LEU A 106 -10.18 -11.52 -9.77
N GLU A 107 -8.92 -11.16 -9.95
CA GLU A 107 -7.77 -11.85 -9.33
C GLU A 107 -7.80 -11.71 -7.80
N LEU A 108 -8.14 -10.52 -7.28
CA LEU A 108 -8.35 -10.28 -5.85
C LEU A 108 -9.46 -11.17 -5.27
N LEU A 109 -10.59 -11.29 -5.99
CA LEU A 109 -11.70 -12.13 -5.55
C LEU A 109 -11.37 -13.62 -5.57
N ASP A 110 -10.58 -14.07 -6.56
CA ASP A 110 -10.07 -15.45 -6.61
C ASP A 110 -9.07 -15.73 -5.47
N PHE A 111 -8.21 -14.76 -5.15
CA PHE A 111 -7.25 -14.85 -4.04
C PHE A 111 -7.94 -15.17 -2.70
N TYR A 112 -9.09 -14.54 -2.44
CA TYR A 112 -9.87 -14.75 -1.21
C TYR A 112 -11.01 -15.78 -1.36
N LYS A 113 -11.08 -16.58 -2.44
CA LYS A 113 -12.23 -17.47 -2.69
C LYS A 113 -12.47 -18.53 -1.60
N HIS A 114 -11.41 -18.90 -0.87
CA HIS A 114 -11.48 -19.87 0.22
C HIS A 114 -11.69 -19.22 1.61
N ASP A 115 -11.60 -17.89 1.72
CA ASP A 115 -12.01 -17.13 2.91
C ASP A 115 -13.32 -16.39 2.62
N GLU A 116 -14.42 -17.07 2.91
CA GLU A 116 -15.77 -16.57 2.63
C GLU A 116 -16.03 -15.18 3.23
N LEU A 117 -15.53 -14.95 4.44
CA LEU A 117 -15.77 -13.70 5.19
C LEU A 117 -15.02 -12.53 4.53
N SER A 118 -13.73 -12.71 4.24
CA SER A 118 -12.93 -11.68 3.55
C SER A 118 -13.47 -11.44 2.14
N SER A 119 -13.83 -12.49 1.39
CA SER A 119 -14.43 -12.38 0.06
C SER A 119 -15.73 -11.55 0.07
N GLN A 120 -16.65 -11.83 0.99
CA GLN A 120 -17.90 -11.07 1.12
C GLN A 120 -17.67 -9.59 1.46
N ILE A 121 -16.74 -9.30 2.39
CA ILE A 121 -16.41 -7.93 2.77
C ILE A 121 -15.82 -7.17 1.57
N ILE A 122 -14.86 -7.76 0.87
CA ILE A 122 -14.23 -7.15 -0.31
C ILE A 122 -15.27 -6.90 -1.41
N LYS A 123 -16.14 -7.88 -1.72
CA LYS A 123 -17.22 -7.70 -2.71
C LYS A 123 -18.12 -6.52 -2.37
N ARG A 124 -18.60 -6.43 -1.13
CA ARG A 124 -19.43 -5.30 -0.67
C ARG A 124 -18.72 -3.96 -0.78
N GLN A 125 -17.41 -3.92 -0.54
CA GLN A 125 -16.63 -2.70 -0.69
C GLN A 125 -16.51 -2.30 -2.17
N ILE A 126 -16.25 -3.24 -3.06
CA ILE A 126 -16.21 -3.01 -4.51
C ILE A 126 -17.56 -2.49 -5.01
N GLU A 127 -18.67 -3.14 -4.65
CA GLU A 127 -20.02 -2.70 -5.02
C GLU A 127 -20.30 -1.26 -4.58
N ARG A 128 -19.91 -0.89 -3.35
CA ARG A 128 -20.04 0.49 -2.85
C ARG A 128 -19.19 1.49 -3.64
N LEU A 129 -18.02 1.09 -4.12
CA LEU A 129 -17.14 1.96 -4.90
C LEU A 129 -17.63 2.15 -6.34
N GLN A 130 -18.38 1.20 -6.90
CA GLN A 130 -18.99 1.31 -8.23
C GLN A 130 -20.25 2.18 -8.26
N LEU A 131 -20.93 2.31 -7.11
CA LEU A 131 -22.14 3.13 -6.95
C LEU A 131 -21.83 4.61 -6.66
N ASN A 132 -20.56 4.96 -6.40
CA ASN A 132 -20.08 6.33 -6.13
C ASN A 132 -19.32 6.88 -7.34
#